data_AF-A0A7V4SNJ3-F1
#
_entry.id   AF-A0A7V4SNJ3-F1
#
_cell.length_a   1.000
_cell.length_b   1.000
_cell.length_c   1.000
_cell.angle_alpha   90.00
_cell.angle_beta   90.00
_cell.angle_gamma   90.00
#
_symmetry.space_group_name_H-M   'P 1'
#
loop_
_entity.id
_entity.type
_entity.pdbx_description
1 polymer ?
#
loop_
_entity_poly.entity_id
_entity_poly.type
_entity_poly.pdbx_seq_one_letter_code
_entity_poly.pdbx_strand_id
1 'polypeptide(L)'
;MLITGFLLLLPFLPGRAQEASSGEGPKADPILIGVALSWDRDFDLIYDWETPPEPERAVAGRRREGYELERKALEDRLADLTARMAAVQGSYSTEALLKEMLAQDVASLQEVQDNLRKEMADTERRIKEVDQVLRRLAQEAKP
;
A
#
# COMPACT_ATOMS: atom_id res chain seq x y z
N MET A 1 -41.32 56.53 -34.36
CA MET A 1 -40.26 56.18 -35.35
C MET A 1 -40.08 54.68 -35.30
N LEU A 2 -40.05 54.06 -36.49
CA LEU A 2 -40.29 52.63 -36.77
C LEU A 2 -39.18 51.71 -36.26
N ILE A 3 -39.60 50.62 -35.60
CA ILE A 3 -38.82 49.40 -35.34
C ILE A 3 -39.19 48.40 -36.44
N THR A 4 -38.25 48.10 -37.33
CA THR A 4 -38.22 46.91 -38.21
C THR A 4 -38.28 45.65 -37.33
N GLY A 5 -39.28 44.76 -37.38
CA GLY A 5 -39.87 44.09 -38.54
C GLY A 5 -38.85 43.09 -39.06
N PHE A 6 -38.98 41.77 -38.93
CA PHE A 6 -40.03 40.97 -39.57
C PHE A 6 -39.91 39.51 -39.10
N LEU A 7 -40.96 39.00 -38.47
CA LEU A 7 -41.24 37.57 -38.27
C LEU A 7 -42.14 37.17 -39.45
N LEU A 8 -41.91 36.02 -40.10
CA LEU A 8 -42.95 35.05 -40.54
C LEU A 8 -42.50 34.10 -41.68
N LEU A 9 -42.96 32.86 -41.49
CA LEU A 9 -43.52 31.92 -42.48
C LEU A 9 -42.60 30.97 -43.27
N LEU A 10 -42.62 29.71 -42.80
CA LEU A 10 -42.45 28.45 -43.54
C LEU A 10 -43.25 28.40 -44.85
N PRO A 11 -42.76 27.68 -45.88
CA PRO A 11 -43.63 27.03 -46.84
C PRO A 11 -43.71 25.51 -46.61
N PHE A 12 -44.95 25.06 -46.61
CA PHE A 12 -45.46 23.71 -46.83
C PHE A 12 -44.75 22.92 -47.95
N LEU A 13 -44.56 21.60 -47.74
CA LEU A 13 -44.18 20.57 -48.73
C LEU A 13 -45.31 20.27 -49.74
N PRO A 14 -44.98 19.58 -50.86
CA PRO A 14 -45.58 18.25 -51.03
C PRO A 14 -44.68 17.17 -51.68
N GLY A 15 -44.72 15.98 -51.09
CA GLY A 15 -44.92 14.70 -51.78
C GLY A 15 -43.83 14.09 -52.67
N ARG A 16 -43.19 13.02 -52.19
CA ARG A 16 -43.30 11.68 -52.81
C ARG A 16 -42.74 10.59 -51.89
N ALA A 17 -43.54 9.54 -51.69
CA ALA A 17 -43.12 8.30 -51.08
C ALA A 17 -42.15 7.55 -52.00
N GLN A 18 -41.07 7.03 -51.44
CA GLN A 18 -40.41 5.84 -51.95
C GLN A 18 -39.81 5.06 -50.77
N GLU A 19 -39.91 3.75 -50.88
CA GLU A 19 -39.84 2.75 -49.83
C GLU A 19 -38.42 2.48 -49.29
N ALA A 20 -38.42 2.01 -48.04
CA ALA A 20 -37.52 1.02 -47.44
C ALA A 20 -36.01 1.11 -47.73
N SER A 21 -35.25 1.55 -46.72
CA SER A 21 -34.02 0.85 -46.36
C SER A 21 -33.90 0.76 -44.84
N SER A 22 -33.80 -0.46 -44.33
CA SER A 22 -33.33 -0.79 -42.99
C SER A 22 -32.12 0.07 -42.63
N GLY A 23 -32.19 0.82 -41.53
CA GLY A 23 -31.12 1.70 -41.08
C GLY A 23 -30.99 1.61 -39.57
N GLU A 24 -29.86 1.06 -39.12
CA GLU A 24 -29.44 0.99 -37.73
C GLU A 24 -29.74 2.29 -36.97
N GLY A 25 -30.26 2.17 -35.73
CA GLY A 25 -30.36 3.32 -34.82
C GLY A 25 -28.99 4.02 -34.69
N PRO A 26 -28.97 5.32 -34.32
CA PRO A 26 -27.75 6.11 -34.33
C PRO A 26 -26.68 5.39 -33.49
N LYS A 27 -25.67 4.84 -34.18
CA LYS A 27 -24.47 4.32 -33.54
C LYS A 27 -23.83 5.50 -32.84
N ALA A 28 -23.86 5.49 -31.52
CA ALA A 28 -23.19 6.49 -30.71
C ALA A 28 -21.74 6.59 -31.19
N ASP A 29 -21.35 7.79 -31.62
CA ASP A 29 -20.02 8.03 -32.16
C ASP A 29 -18.99 7.61 -31.09
N PRO A 30 -18.03 6.73 -31.42
CA PRO A 30 -16.99 6.33 -30.46
C PRO A 30 -16.16 7.52 -29.98
N ILE A 31 -16.17 8.62 -30.73
CA ILE A 31 -15.58 9.91 -30.33
C ILE A 31 -16.39 10.56 -29.20
N LEU A 32 -17.72 10.57 -29.29
CA LEU A 32 -18.59 11.11 -28.23
C LEU A 32 -18.55 10.24 -26.97
N ILE A 33 -18.45 8.91 -27.13
CA ILE A 33 -18.21 7.99 -26.00
C ILE A 33 -16.81 8.22 -25.41
N GLY A 34 -15.79 8.45 -26.24
CA GLY A 34 -14.42 8.74 -25.80
C GLY A 34 -14.29 10.07 -25.06
N VAL A 35 -15.03 11.11 -25.46
CA VAL A 35 -15.10 12.39 -24.77
C VAL A 35 -15.89 12.30 -23.46
N ALA A 36 -16.97 11.52 -23.41
CA ALA A 36 -17.69 11.26 -22.17
C ALA A 36 -16.85 10.47 -21.15
N LEU A 37 -16.06 9.48 -21.62
CA LEU A 37 -15.14 8.71 -20.78
C LEU A 37 -13.89 9.50 -20.34
N SER A 38 -13.46 10.51 -21.10
CA SER A 38 -12.32 11.35 -20.70
C SER A 38 -12.67 12.29 -19.55
N TRP A 39 -13.91 12.78 -19.50
CA TRP A 39 -14.38 13.60 -18.38
C TRP A 39 -14.43 12.81 -17.07
N ASP A 40 -14.86 11.55 -17.09
CA ASP A 40 -14.92 10.68 -15.90
C ASP A 40 -13.52 10.41 -15.32
N ARG A 41 -12.52 10.25 -16.20
CA ARG A 41 -11.13 9.98 -15.81
C ARG A 41 -10.40 11.21 -15.25
N ASP A 42 -10.78 12.42 -15.69
CA ASP A 42 -10.24 13.68 -15.16
C ASP A 42 -10.81 14.01 -13.77
N PHE A 43 -12.00 13.50 -13.41
CA PHE A 43 -12.55 13.64 -12.06
C PHE A 43 -11.79 12.81 -11.02
N ASP A 44 -11.35 11.59 -11.36
CA ASP A 44 -10.50 10.78 -10.48
C ASP A 44 -9.16 11.48 -10.17
N LEU A 45 -8.60 12.22 -11.13
CA LEU A 45 -7.36 12.97 -10.93
C LEU A 45 -7.53 14.21 -10.02
N ILE A 46 -8.75 14.77 -9.95
CA ILE A 46 -9.07 15.90 -9.06
C ILE A 46 -9.29 15.40 -7.62
N TYR A 47 -9.82 14.18 -7.45
CA TYR A 47 -10.03 13.59 -6.13
C TYR A 47 -8.73 13.20 -5.42
N ASP A 48 -7.67 12.83 -6.16
CA ASP A 48 -6.34 12.58 -5.59
C ASP A 48 -5.67 13.86 -5.04
N TRP A 49 -6.18 15.06 -5.36
CA TRP A 49 -5.70 16.33 -4.83
C TRP A 49 -6.36 16.74 -3.50
N GLU A 50 -7.45 16.07 -3.09
CA GLU A 50 -8.22 16.41 -1.88
C GLU A 50 -7.67 15.80 -0.59
N THR A 51 -6.58 15.02 -0.64
CA THR A 51 -5.89 14.61 0.58
C THR A 51 -4.97 15.73 1.01
N PRO A 52 -5.31 16.56 2.02
CA PRO A 52 -4.40 17.59 2.48
C PRO A 52 -3.07 16.92 2.89
N PRO A 53 -1.92 17.54 2.57
CA PRO A 53 -0.65 17.00 3.01
C PRO A 53 -0.73 16.84 4.52
N GLU A 54 -0.51 15.60 4.99
CA GLU A 54 -0.55 15.37 6.41
C GLU A 54 0.43 16.31 7.11
N PRO A 55 0.05 16.90 8.24
CA PRO A 55 0.98 17.73 8.98
C PRO A 55 2.22 16.88 9.26
N GLU A 56 3.42 17.42 8.99
CA GLU A 56 4.69 16.68 9.11
C GLU A 56 4.84 15.99 10.48
N ARG A 57 4.22 16.56 11.52
CA ARG A 57 4.11 15.98 12.86
C ARG A 57 3.33 14.67 12.92
N ALA A 58 2.26 14.51 12.14
CA ALA A 58 1.50 13.26 12.04
C ALA A 58 2.32 12.17 11.32
N VAL A 59 3.04 12.53 10.24
CA VAL A 59 3.94 11.61 9.54
C VAL A 59 5.10 11.18 10.45
N ALA A 60 5.72 12.12 11.17
CA ALA A 60 6.78 11.83 12.13
C ALA A 60 6.29 10.95 13.31
N GLY A 61 5.07 11.21 13.80
CA GLY A 61 4.43 10.40 14.83
C GLY A 61 4.22 8.95 14.40
N ARG A 62 3.66 8.71 13.21
CA ARG A 62 3.47 7.36 12.68
C ARG A 62 4.76 6.62 12.37
N ARG A 63 5.79 7.32 11.88
CA ARG A 63 7.13 6.73 11.70
C ARG A 63 7.69 6.25 13.03
N ARG A 64 7.60 7.08 14.06
CA ARG A 64 8.08 6.73 15.41
C ARG A 64 7.33 5.53 15.97
N GLU A 65 6.00 5.52 15.88
CA GLU A 65 5.16 4.40 16.33
C GLU A 65 5.55 3.10 15.61
N GLY A 66 5.76 3.15 14.28
CA GLY A 66 6.23 2.01 13.51
C GLY A 66 7.57 1.44 14.00
N TYR A 67 8.54 2.30 14.30
CA TYR A 67 9.83 1.88 14.85
C TYR A 67 9.73 1.36 16.30
N GLU A 68 8.84 1.92 17.13
CA GLU A 68 8.59 1.40 18.48
C GLU A 68 7.98 -0.01 18.45
N LEU A 69 7.05 -0.26 17.51
CA LEU A 69 6.50 -1.59 17.25
C LEU A 69 7.56 -2.56 16.72
N GLU A 70 8.39 -2.12 15.77
CA GLU A 70 9.50 -2.93 15.26
C GLU A 70 10.46 -3.31 16.38
N ARG A 71 10.83 -2.37 17.26
CA ARG A 71 11.70 -2.65 18.40
C ARG A 71 11.10 -3.73 19.31
N LYS A 72 9.83 -3.58 19.68
CA LYS A 72 9.14 -4.55 20.53
C LYS A 72 9.11 -5.95 19.89
N ALA A 73 8.80 -6.04 18.60
CA ALA A 73 8.81 -7.31 17.88
C ALA A 73 10.20 -7.97 17.86
N LEU A 74 11.27 -7.17 17.74
CA LEU A 74 12.64 -7.65 17.82
C LEU A 74 13.04 -8.11 19.23
N GLU A 75 12.59 -7.40 20.27
CA GLU A 75 12.78 -7.80 21.68
C GLU A 75 12.09 -9.13 21.96
N ASP A 76 10.84 -9.30 21.51
CA ASP A 76 10.08 -10.55 21.62
C ASP A 76 10.79 -11.69 20.89
N ARG A 77 11.31 -11.44 19.68
CA ARG A 77 12.11 -12.41 18.92
C ARG A 77 13.40 -12.79 19.66
N LEU A 78 14.10 -11.82 20.25
CA LEU A 78 15.33 -12.10 20.99
C LEU A 78 15.06 -12.96 22.23
N ALA A 79 13.94 -12.72 22.91
CA ALA A 79 13.50 -13.54 24.03
C ALA A 79 13.21 -15.00 23.59
N ASP A 80 12.52 -15.18 22.45
CA ASP A 80 12.27 -16.51 21.86
C ASP A 80 13.58 -17.23 21.52
N LEU A 81 14.50 -16.57 20.82
CA LEU A 81 15.80 -17.14 20.45
C LEU A 81 16.62 -17.53 21.69
N THR A 82 16.57 -16.72 22.74
CA THR A 82 17.23 -17.02 24.01
C THR A 82 16.61 -18.23 24.69
N ALA A 83 15.29 -18.35 24.67
CA ALA A 83 14.58 -19.50 25.23
C ALA A 83 14.91 -20.80 24.45
N ARG A 84 14.97 -20.73 23.12
CA ARG A 84 15.38 -21.86 22.26
C ARG A 84 16.83 -22.26 22.51
N MET A 85 17.74 -21.29 22.64
CA MET A 85 19.12 -21.56 23.03
C MET A 85 19.21 -22.25 24.40
N ALA A 86 18.47 -21.75 25.39
CA ALA A 86 18.43 -22.34 26.72
C ALA A 86 17.84 -23.76 26.69
N ALA A 87 16.83 -24.02 25.86
CA ALA A 87 16.29 -25.37 25.66
C ALA A 87 17.34 -26.29 25.05
N VAL A 88 18.05 -25.85 24.01
CA VAL A 88 19.10 -26.64 23.35
C VAL A 88 20.30 -26.92 24.27
N GLN A 89 20.71 -25.95 25.09
CA GLN A 89 21.85 -26.09 26.00
C GLN A 89 21.50 -26.77 27.33
N GLY A 90 20.30 -26.53 27.85
CA GLY A 90 19.86 -26.96 29.19
C GLY A 90 19.07 -28.27 29.19
N SER A 91 18.45 -28.65 28.07
CA SER A 91 17.71 -29.91 28.01
C SER A 91 18.60 -31.05 27.51
N TYR A 92 18.76 -32.08 28.34
CA TYR A 92 19.24 -33.40 27.92
C TYR A 92 18.16 -34.18 27.14
N SER A 93 16.97 -33.60 26.94
CA SER A 93 15.90 -34.23 26.19
C SER A 93 16.20 -34.13 24.69
N THR A 94 16.47 -35.26 24.07
CA THR A 94 16.75 -35.42 22.65
C THR A 94 15.66 -34.80 21.77
N GLU A 95 14.42 -34.69 22.25
CA GLU A 95 13.27 -34.15 21.52
C GLU A 95 13.39 -32.66 21.19
N ALA A 96 13.72 -31.80 22.15
CA ALA A 96 13.85 -30.36 21.91
C ALA A 96 15.01 -30.07 20.95
N LEU A 97 16.11 -30.81 21.10
CA LEU A 97 17.25 -30.76 20.20
C LEU A 97 16.87 -31.23 18.79
N LEU A 98 16.25 -32.41 18.64
CA LEU A 98 15.81 -32.94 17.35
C LEU A 98 14.82 -32.00 16.66
N LYS A 99 13.86 -31.45 17.42
CA LYS A 99 12.89 -30.48 16.90
C LYS A 99 13.59 -29.26 16.33
N GLU A 100 14.59 -28.74 17.04
CA GLU A 100 15.34 -27.56 16.62
C GLU A 100 16.26 -27.87 15.43
N MET A 101 16.93 -29.02 15.43
CA MET A 101 17.73 -29.50 14.29
C MET A 101 16.88 -29.67 13.04
N LEU A 102 15.69 -30.25 13.16
CA LEU A 102 14.73 -30.40 12.05
C LEU A 102 14.16 -29.05 11.61
N ALA A 103 13.86 -28.13 12.54
CA ALA A 103 13.34 -26.81 12.22
C ALA A 103 14.35 -25.97 11.42
N GLN A 104 15.65 -26.16 11.69
CA GLN A 104 16.73 -25.45 11.00
C GLN A 104 17.35 -26.24 9.84
N ASP A 105 16.91 -27.49 9.60
CA ASP A 105 17.47 -28.41 8.60
C ASP A 105 19.00 -28.59 8.72
N VAL A 106 19.46 -28.84 9.95
CA VAL A 106 20.89 -29.00 10.26
C VAL A 106 21.21 -30.38 10.81
N ALA A 107 22.42 -30.85 10.51
CA ALA A 107 22.86 -32.20 10.85
C ALA A 107 23.52 -32.29 12.23
N SER A 108 23.86 -31.16 12.85
CA SER A 108 24.55 -31.16 14.16
C SER A 108 23.99 -30.14 15.15
N LEU A 109 24.10 -30.50 16.44
CA LEU A 109 23.83 -29.59 17.56
C LEU A 109 24.68 -28.32 17.50
N GLN A 110 25.93 -28.44 17.04
CA GLN A 110 26.84 -27.31 16.95
C GLN A 110 26.32 -26.28 15.93
N GLU A 111 25.85 -26.74 14.77
CA GLU A 111 25.24 -25.87 13.76
C GLU A 111 23.97 -25.17 14.29
N VAL A 112 23.11 -25.89 15.03
CA VAL A 112 21.95 -25.27 15.70
C VAL A 112 22.38 -24.12 16.60
N GLN A 113 23.37 -24.36 17.46
CA GLN A 113 23.85 -23.36 18.41
C GLN A 113 24.47 -22.16 17.68
N ASP A 114 25.26 -22.40 16.64
CA ASP A 114 25.92 -21.33 15.90
C ASP A 114 24.91 -20.50 15.10
N ASN A 115 23.89 -21.13 14.51
CA ASN A 115 22.77 -20.44 13.86
C ASN A 115 21.97 -19.59 14.84
N LEU A 116 21.56 -20.16 15.98
CA LEU A 116 20.83 -19.41 17.00
C LEU A 116 21.65 -18.22 17.54
N ARG A 117 22.95 -18.41 17.80
CA ARG A 117 23.85 -17.31 18.20
C ARG A 117 23.91 -16.22 17.15
N LYS A 118 24.02 -16.60 15.88
CA LYS A 118 24.05 -15.65 14.75
C LYS A 118 22.75 -14.87 14.66
N GLU A 119 21.60 -15.55 14.74
CA GLU A 119 20.29 -14.89 14.74
C GLU A 119 20.10 -13.94 15.92
N MET A 120 20.55 -14.32 17.12
CA MET A 120 20.53 -13.44 18.29
C MET A 120 21.38 -12.20 18.04
N ALA A 121 22.62 -12.35 17.56
CA ALA A 121 23.51 -11.24 17.29
C ALA A 121 22.97 -10.29 16.20
N ASP A 122 22.38 -10.83 15.14
CA ASP A 122 21.73 -10.05 14.09
C ASP A 122 20.50 -9.29 14.62
N THR A 123 19.70 -9.94 15.47
CA THR A 123 18.53 -9.31 16.11
C THR A 123 18.94 -8.19 17.07
N GLU A 124 19.94 -8.40 17.92
CA GLU A 124 20.50 -7.37 18.80
C GLU A 124 21.07 -6.18 18.02
N ARG A 125 21.76 -6.44 16.90
CA ARG A 125 22.24 -5.37 16.02
C ARG A 125 21.05 -4.56 15.48
N ARG A 126 19.99 -5.23 15.02
CA ARG A 126 18.80 -4.54 14.50
C ARG A 126 18.10 -3.70 15.56
N ILE A 127 17.98 -4.19 16.79
CA ILE A 127 17.43 -3.41 17.92
C ILE A 127 18.24 -2.12 18.11
N LYS A 128 19.58 -2.21 18.09
CA LYS A 128 20.46 -1.03 18.22
C LYS A 128 20.27 -0.03 17.08
N GLU A 129 20.08 -0.50 15.86
CA GLU A 129 19.79 0.37 14.70
C GLU A 129 18.45 1.11 14.88
N VAL A 130 17.39 0.38 15.25
CA VAL A 130 16.06 0.96 15.50
C VAL A 130 16.10 1.97 16.64
N ASP A 131 16.81 1.67 17.73
CA ASP A 131 17.01 2.60 18.84
C ASP A 131 17.74 3.88 18.41
N GLN A 132 18.73 3.79 17.52
CA GLN A 132 19.40 4.97 16.99
C GLN A 132 18.44 5.82 16.16
N VAL A 133 17.58 5.20 15.34
CA VAL A 133 16.57 5.92 14.56
C VAL A 133 15.57 6.61 15.48
N LEU A 134 15.04 5.91 16.48
CA LEU A 134 14.12 6.48 17.48
C LEU A 134 14.74 7.67 18.22
N ARG A 135 16.03 7.60 18.58
CA ARG A 135 16.76 8.71 19.21
C ARG A 135 16.89 9.91 18.29
N ARG A 136 17.17 9.70 16.99
CA ARG A 136 17.24 10.80 16.00
C ARG A 136 15.88 11.47 15.83
N LEU A 137 14.82 10.68 15.65
CA LEU A 137 13.44 11.19 15.55
C LEU A 137 13.03 11.98 16.80
N ALA A 138 13.45 11.54 17.99
CA ALA A 138 13.18 12.25 19.24
C ALA A 138 13.93 13.60 19.35
N GLN A 139 15.10 13.73 18.72
CA GLN A 139 15.87 14.98 18.67
C GLN A 139 15.29 15.95 17.64
N GLU A 140 14.87 15.45 16.47
CA GLU A 140 14.21 16.24 15.43
C GLU A 140 12.85 16.79 15.88
N ALA A 141 12.19 16.12 16.83
CA ALA A 141 10.92 16.57 17.41
C ALA A 141 11.08 17.64 18.52
N LYS A 142 12.31 17.99 18.93
CA LYS A 142 12.55 19.09 19.87
C LYS A 142 12.63 20.43 19.10
N PRO A 143 11.84 21.46 19.50
CA PRO A 143 11.78 22.76 18.83
C PRO A 143 13.07 23.58 18.99
#